data_AF-A0A109JJL8-F1
#
_entry.id   AF-A0A109JJL8-F1
#
_cell.length_a   1.000
_cell.length_b   1.000
_cell.length_c   1.000
_cell.angle_alpha   90.00
_cell.angle_beta   90.00
_cell.angle_gamma   90.00
#
_symmetry.space_group_name_H-M   'P 1'
#
loop_
_entity.id
_entity.type
_entity.pdbx_description
1 polymer ?
#
loop_
_entity_poly.entity_id
_entity_poly.type
_entity_poly.pdbx_seq_one_letter_code
_entity_poly.pdbx_strand_id
1 'polypeptide(L)' 'MNLQQQIVTTGFKIVCTDCGSLSIKPTDPVNASDDTIIECRQCSAVRGTVADLHVLAQRGRDLFEF' A
#
# COMPACT_ATOMS: atom_id res chain seq x y z
N MET A 1 25.83 -1.52 -8.60
CA MET A 1 24.71 -1.04 -7.76
C MET A 1 23.70 -0.42 -8.70
N ASN A 2 22.58 -1.10 -8.99
CA ASN A 2 21.54 -0.56 -9.86
C ASN A 2 20.42 0.00 -8.99
N LEU A 3 20.43 1.33 -8.79
CA LEU A 3 19.28 2.05 -8.25
C LEU A 3 18.23 2.13 -9.37
N GLN A 4 17.41 1.10 -9.50
CA GLN A 4 16.11 1.31 -10.13
C GLN A 4 15.32 2.19 -9.16
N GLN A 5 15.38 3.51 -9.41
CA GLN A 5 14.45 4.47 -8.83
C GLN A 5 13.06 4.03 -9.28
N GLN A 6 12.42 3.20 -8.45
CA GLN A 6 10.99 2.97 -8.52
C GLN A 6 10.37 4.36 -8.41
N ILE A 7 9.72 4.77 -9.49
CA ILE A 7 8.84 5.94 -9.50
C ILE A 7 7.89 5.72 -8.33
N VAL A 8 8.10 6.44 -7.23
CA VAL A 8 7.19 6.45 -6.09
C VAL A 8 5.95 7.16 -6.59
N THR A 9 5.07 6.40 -7.25
CA THR A 9 3.71 6.85 -7.47
C THR A 9 3.12 7.02 -6.08
N THR A 10 2.95 8.27 -5.65
CA THR A 10 2.40 8.62 -4.35
C THR A 10 1.04 7.95 -4.18
N GLY A 11 0.85 7.16 -3.12
CA GLY A 11 -0.41 6.51 -2.80
C GLY A 11 -0.43 4.98 -2.91
N PHE A 12 -1.42 4.39 -2.25
CA PHE A 12 -1.56 2.95 -2.06
C PHE A 12 -2.00 2.21 -3.33
N LYS A 13 -1.39 1.06 -3.61
CA LYS A 13 -1.80 0.16 -4.71
C LYS A 13 -2.74 -0.93 -4.20
N ILE A 14 -4.03 -0.84 -4.56
CA ILE A 14 -5.03 -1.86 -4.16
C ILE A 14 -4.74 -3.22 -4.80
N VAL A 15 -4.41 -3.24 -6.09
CA VAL A 15 -4.04 -4.45 -6.84
C VAL A 15 -2.52 -4.58 -6.86
N CYS A 16 -1.99 -5.78 -6.61
CA CYS A 16 -0.56 -6.01 -6.82
C CYS A 16 -0.21 -5.80 -8.29
N THR A 17 0.73 -4.91 -8.59
CA THR A 17 1.27 -4.77 -9.94
C THR A 17 2.09 -5.98 -10.37
N ASP A 18 2.56 -6.77 -9.42
CA ASP A 18 3.52 -7.85 -9.67
C ASP A 18 2.83 -9.21 -9.84
N CYS A 19 1.75 -9.46 -9.09
CA CYS A 19 1.07 -10.77 -9.11
C CYS A 19 -0.46 -10.69 -9.19
N GLY A 20 -1.05 -9.51 -9.34
CA GLY A 20 -2.51 -9.31 -9.43
C GLY A 20 -3.30 -9.59 -8.15
N SER A 21 -2.68 -10.09 -7.08
CA SER A 21 -3.37 -10.36 -5.81
C SER A 21 -3.98 -9.09 -5.21
N LEU A 22 -5.05 -9.23 -4.43
CA LEU A 22 -5.63 -8.15 -3.61
C LEU A 22 -5.19 -8.21 -2.14
N SER A 23 -4.58 -9.32 -1.71
CA SER A 23 -4.24 -9.53 -0.30
C SER A 23 -3.01 -8.72 0.10
N ILE A 24 -3.10 -8.07 1.27
CA ILE A 24 -2.06 -7.22 1.83
C ILE A 24 -1.66 -7.66 3.24
N LYS A 25 -0.47 -7.26 3.67
CA LYS A 25 0.03 -7.42 5.05
C LYS A 25 0.91 -6.22 5.43
N PRO A 26 0.83 -5.67 6.65
CA PRO A 26 1.87 -4.78 7.14
C PRO A 26 3.14 -5.58 7.45
N THR A 27 4.31 -4.97 7.31
CA THR A 27 5.60 -5.61 7.63
C THR A 27 5.80 -5.82 9.13
N ASP A 28 5.29 -4.89 9.95
CA ASP A 28 5.14 -5.07 11.40
C ASP A 28 3.66 -4.85 11.80
N PRO A 29 2.87 -5.93 11.94
CA PRO A 29 1.48 -5.83 12.37
C PRO A 29 1.31 -5.45 13.85
N VAL A 30 2.33 -5.60 14.69
CA VAL A 30 2.23 -5.40 16.14
C VAL A 30 2.48 -3.93 16.50
N ASN A 31 3.47 -3.31 15.86
CA ASN A 31 3.85 -1.92 16.11
C ASN A 31 3.68 -1.06 14.86
N ALA A 32 2.55 -1.21 14.18
CA ALA A 32 2.27 -0.46 12.97
C ALA A 32 2.20 1.05 13.28
N SER A 33 3.09 1.80 12.62
CA SER A 33 3.07 3.27 12.55
C SER A 33 2.64 3.69 11.14
N ASP A 34 2.43 4.98 10.93
CA ASP A 34 2.06 5.52 9.63
C ASP A 34 3.08 5.19 8.53
N ASP A 35 4.37 5.10 8.87
CA ASP A 35 5.45 4.74 7.96
C ASP A 35 5.59 3.22 7.74
N THR A 36 4.81 2.40 8.45
CA THR A 36 4.87 0.94 8.31
C THR A 36 4.51 0.55 6.88
N ILE A 37 5.41 -0.20 6.25
CA ILE A 37 5.24 -0.68 4.89
C ILE A 37 4.12 -1.72 4.83
N ILE A 38 3.29 -1.60 3.81
CA ILE A 38 2.31 -2.61 3.44
C ILE A 38 2.81 -3.32 2.18
N GLU A 39 2.85 -4.65 2.27
CA GLU A 39 3.25 -5.54 1.20
C GLU A 39 2.06 -6.33 0.65
N CYS A 40 2.21 -6.83 -0.57
CA CYS A 40 1.41 -7.93 -1.04
C CYS A 40 1.63 -9.17 -0.16
N ARG A 41 0.55 -9.76 0.34
CA ARG A 41 0.65 -11.00 1.12
C ARG A 41 1.20 -12.18 0.29
N GLN A 42 1.00 -12.17 -1.02
CA GLN A 42 1.38 -13.27 -1.92
C GLN A 42 2.84 -13.23 -2.37
N CYS A 43 3.33 -12.07 -2.83
CA CYS A 43 4.67 -11.95 -3.41
C CYS A 43 5.61 -10.98 -2.65
N SER A 44 5.13 -10.39 -1.55
CA SER A 44 5.88 -9.42 -0.72
C SER A 44 6.29 -8.12 -1.43
N ALA A 45 5.76 -7.85 -2.63
CA ALA A 45 5.96 -6.55 -3.30
C ALA A 45 5.35 -5.42 -2.47
N VAL A 46 6.08 -4.31 -2.34
CA VAL A 46 5.64 -3.10 -1.61
C VAL A 46 4.45 -2.45 -2.32
N ARG A 47 3.42 -2.07 -1.55
CA ARG A 47 2.19 -1.44 -2.08
C ARG A 47 1.96 -0.01 -1.59
N GLY A 48 2.75 0.43 -0.63
CA GLY A 48 2.64 1.74 0.02
C GLY A 48 2.88 1.61 1.53
N THR A 49 2.48 2.65 2.25
CA THR A 49 2.54 2.74 3.71
C THR A 49 1.14 2.63 4.35
N VAL A 50 1.09 2.51 5.68
CA VAL A 50 -0.17 2.65 6.44
C VAL A 50 -0.79 4.05 6.23
N ALA A 51 0.04 5.10 6.18
CA ALA A 51 -0.42 6.46 5.85
C ALA A 51 -1.10 6.53 4.47
N ASP A 52 -0.49 5.93 3.44
CA ASP A 52 -1.08 5.87 2.10
C ASP A 52 -2.45 5.16 2.10
N LEU A 53 -2.57 4.09 2.90
CA LEU A 53 -3.83 3.36 3.06
C LEU A 53 -4.88 4.21 3.79
N HIS A 54 -4.49 4.98 4.81
CA HIS A 54 -5.38 5.94 5.48
C HIS A 54 -5.89 7.02 4.53
N VAL A 55 -5.01 7.62 3.71
CA VAL A 55 -5.39 8.60 2.69
C VAL A 55 -6.37 7.99 1.68
N LEU A 56 -6.10 6.77 1.22
CA LEU A 56 -7.02 6.05 0.33
C LEU A 56 -8.40 5.83 0.97
N ALA A 57 -8.44 5.38 2.22
CA ALA A 57 -9.69 5.15 2.95
C ALA A 57 -10.49 6.45 3.19
N GLN A 58 -9.80 7.57 3.41
CA GLN A 58 -10.45 8.88 3.54
C GLN A 58 -11.09 9.32 2.22
N ARG A 59 -10.35 9.26 1.10
CA ARG A 59 -10.89 9.63 -0.23
C ARG A 59 -12.10 8.79 -0.65
N GLY A 60 -12.19 7.54 -0.20
CA GLY A 60 -13.35 6.69 -0.45
C GLY A 60 -14.64 7.19 0.23
N ARG A 61 -14.56 8.01 1.28
CA ARG A 61 -15.73 8.59 1.95
C ARG A 61 -16.29 9.79 1.22
N ASP A 62 -15.46 10.51 0.48
CA ASP A 62 -15.86 11.75 -0.21
C ASP A 62 -16.63 11.50 -1.52
N LEU A 63 -16.63 10.26 -2.02
CA LEU A 63 -17.15 9.92 -3.36
C LEU A 63 -18.43 9.07 -3.36
N PHE A 64 -18.98 8.74 -2.18
CA PHE A 64 -20.24 7.99 -2.06
C PHE A 64 -21.12 8.58 -0.95
N GLU A 65 -21.82 9.68 -1.25
CA GLU A 65 -23.12 9.93 -0.62
C GLU A 65 -24.12 8.94 -1.25
N PHE A 66 -24.69 8.06 -0.43
CA PHE A 66 -25.79 7.17 -0.80
C PHE A 66 -27.12 7.82 -0.47
#